data_AF-A0A7S6RXN6-F1
#
_entry.id   AF-A0A7S6RXN6-F1
#
_cell.length_a   1.000
_cell.length_b   1.000
_cell.length_c   1.000
_cell.angle_alpha   90.00
_cell.angle_beta   90.00
_cell.angle_gamma   90.00
#
_symmetry.space_group_name_H-M   'P 1'
#
loop_
_entity.id
_entity.type
_entity.pdbx_description
1 polymer ?
#
loop_
_entity_poly.entity_id
_entity_poly.type
_entity_poly.pdbx_seq_one_letter_code
_entity_poly.pdbx_strand_id
1 'polypeptide(L)'
;MPLKVRLAFDFVCEWSWIALHQAQRLARTREIEVEWESYELFPDDLPRNEGPHKANKPMRFHLALELAGLERFDDWTPRCHSHNAHEAVAFAKRQGDAPELIERIFRAYWNDRKDISEVAALAELASGCVSDVGDMVRAIQERRYAEEIIPFDAPAHQRGVFGTPTWFIEGEAYLEETEAVLARAIDRALKNQGPELAAPYRSLVFASGARGKPAVAINMVATIDGKTVSETRADPVMDLGSKFDHAALRNLHVAADAVIVGAQTLRSTPKAWFEPHLVRVAVTRSGELDFSTRFFTDAPAKAVVAMPASSRSPRPPEPIHTFEAGNEDVDLPALLAYLAKEHGVRSVIVEGGSDLNSSFLRLDLADELFLTVAPKVKLGRDLPTYAGGSPLSRADILRFELVSAIPLNDEVFLRYRRRR
;
A
#
# COMPACT_ATOMS: atom_id res chain seq x y z
N MET A 1 -1.88 5.34 -7.06
CA MET A 1 -0.65 5.40 -7.89
C MET A 1 -0.62 4.06 -8.58
N PRO A 2 -0.64 4.01 -9.91
CA PRO A 2 -0.82 2.76 -10.62
C PRO A 2 0.32 1.79 -10.30
N LEU A 3 -0.02 0.49 -10.20
CA LEU A 3 0.99 -0.56 -10.10
C LEU A 3 1.75 -0.60 -11.43
N LYS A 4 3.05 -0.29 -11.37
CA LYS A 4 3.96 -0.45 -12.49
C LYS A 4 4.20 -1.93 -12.75
N VAL A 5 3.91 -2.39 -13.97
CA VAL A 5 4.18 -3.74 -14.44
C VAL A 5 5.07 -3.66 -15.67
N ARG A 6 6.16 -4.43 -15.70
CA ARG A 6 7.07 -4.43 -16.86
C ARG A 6 6.65 -5.52 -17.84
N LEU A 7 6.72 -5.23 -19.12
CA LEU A 7 6.40 -6.16 -20.21
C LEU A 7 7.55 -6.21 -21.20
N ALA A 8 8.36 -7.26 -21.10
CA ALA A 8 9.39 -7.58 -22.08
C ALA A 8 8.73 -8.10 -23.36
N PHE A 9 9.04 -7.51 -24.50
CA PHE A 9 8.38 -7.86 -25.77
C PHE A 9 9.33 -7.71 -26.97
N ASP A 10 8.96 -8.38 -28.06
CA ASP A 10 9.58 -8.19 -29.38
C ASP A 10 8.53 -8.14 -30.50
N PHE A 11 8.79 -7.38 -31.55
CA PHE A 11 7.88 -7.21 -32.69
C PHE A 11 7.77 -8.45 -33.57
N VAL A 12 8.84 -9.25 -33.64
CA VAL A 12 8.90 -10.49 -34.40
C VAL A 12 8.31 -11.70 -33.67
N CYS A 13 7.66 -11.47 -32.52
CA CYS A 13 6.99 -12.49 -31.73
C CYS A 13 5.47 -12.29 -31.73
N GLU A 14 4.73 -13.29 -32.22
CA GLU A 14 3.26 -13.24 -32.29
C GLU A 14 2.61 -13.19 -30.90
N TRP A 15 3.20 -13.82 -29.89
CA TRP A 15 2.70 -13.74 -28.52
C TRP A 15 2.82 -12.32 -27.96
N SER A 16 3.84 -11.56 -28.37
CA SER A 16 4.03 -10.19 -27.92
C SER A 16 2.92 -9.27 -28.44
N TRP A 17 2.40 -9.54 -29.64
CA TRP A 17 1.24 -8.81 -30.14
C TRP A 17 -0.03 -9.14 -29.35
N ILE A 18 -0.24 -10.40 -28.99
CA ILE A 18 -1.32 -10.80 -28.08
C ILE A 18 -1.19 -10.08 -26.73
N ALA A 19 0.02 -10.00 -26.17
CA ALA A 19 0.27 -9.30 -24.91
C ALA A 19 0.00 -7.79 -24.99
N LEU A 20 0.17 -7.15 -26.15
CA LEU A 20 -0.26 -5.76 -26.32
C LEU A 20 -1.75 -5.59 -26.05
N HIS A 21 -2.59 -6.44 -26.62
CA HIS A 21 -4.03 -6.37 -26.40
C HIS A 21 -4.42 -6.79 -24.96
N GLN A 22 -3.73 -7.76 -24.37
CA GLN A 22 -3.88 -8.07 -22.95
C GLN A 22 -3.56 -6.86 -22.07
N ALA A 23 -2.45 -6.15 -22.35
CA ALA A 23 -2.05 -4.94 -21.64
C ALA A 23 -3.08 -3.82 -21.73
N GLN A 24 -3.57 -3.53 -22.93
CA GLN A 24 -4.62 -2.52 -23.13
C GLN A 24 -5.91 -2.88 -22.36
N ARG A 25 -6.34 -4.15 -22.35
CA ARG A 25 -7.55 -4.58 -21.61
C ARG A 25 -7.33 -4.58 -20.09
N LEU A 26 -6.19 -5.06 -19.62
CA LEU A 26 -5.85 -5.06 -18.19
C LEU A 26 -5.74 -3.63 -17.66
N ALA A 27 -5.10 -2.71 -18.39
CA ALA A 27 -4.98 -1.30 -18.01
C ALA A 27 -6.32 -0.55 -18.00
N ARG A 28 -7.32 -0.98 -18.78
CA ARG A 28 -8.69 -0.44 -18.73
C ARG A 28 -9.48 -0.87 -17.50
N THR A 29 -9.13 -2.03 -16.92
CA THR A 29 -9.90 -2.65 -15.83
C THR A 29 -9.21 -2.61 -14.48
N ARG A 30 -7.92 -2.27 -14.44
CA ARG A 30 -7.05 -2.26 -13.25
C ARG A 30 -6.17 -1.03 -13.24
N GLU A 31 -5.86 -0.51 -12.05
CA GLU A 31 -4.97 0.65 -11.87
C GLU A 31 -3.50 0.24 -12.06
N ILE A 32 -3.12 -0.07 -13.31
CA ILE A 32 -1.76 -0.44 -13.69
C ILE A 32 -1.17 0.52 -14.72
N GLU A 33 0.16 0.62 -14.73
CA GLU A 33 0.94 1.30 -15.75
C GLU A 33 1.89 0.26 -16.36
N VAL A 34 1.83 0.09 -17.68
CA VAL A 34 2.64 -0.92 -18.38
C VAL A 34 3.92 -0.29 -18.91
N GLU A 35 5.05 -0.72 -18.37
CA GLU A 35 6.38 -0.35 -18.82
C GLU A 35 6.87 -1.35 -19.87
N TRP A 36 6.87 -0.94 -21.13
CA TRP A 36 7.34 -1.77 -22.24
C TRP A 36 8.86 -1.87 -22.22
N GLU A 37 9.41 -3.08 -22.23
CA GLU A 37 10.85 -3.33 -22.31
C GLU A 37 11.21 -3.99 -23.64
N SER A 38 12.18 -3.40 -24.34
CA SER A 38 12.60 -3.82 -25.66
C SER A 38 13.57 -4.99 -25.55
N TYR A 39 13.15 -6.18 -25.99
CA TYR A 39 14.00 -7.35 -26.13
C TYR A 39 14.06 -7.76 -27.59
N GLU A 40 15.25 -7.86 -28.16
CA GLU A 40 15.45 -8.25 -29.55
C GLU A 40 15.79 -9.75 -29.62
N LEU A 41 14.87 -10.56 -30.15
CA LEU A 41 15.00 -12.02 -30.28
C LEU A 41 16.05 -12.43 -31.31
N PHE A 42 16.25 -11.61 -32.35
CA PHE A 42 17.16 -11.89 -33.46
C PHE A 42 18.15 -10.73 -33.68
N PRO A 43 19.10 -10.50 -32.75
CA PRO A 43 20.18 -9.54 -32.96
C PRO A 43 21.09 -9.95 -34.13
N ASP A 44 21.84 -8.97 -34.66
CA ASP A 44 22.65 -9.08 -35.88
C ASP A 44 23.70 -10.21 -35.84
N ASP A 45 24.14 -10.61 -34.65
CA ASP A 45 25.20 -11.59 -34.41
C ASP A 45 24.69 -13.04 -34.25
N LEU A 46 23.37 -13.27 -34.21
CA LEU A 46 22.79 -14.60 -34.13
C LEU A 46 22.46 -15.19 -35.52
N PRO A 47 22.79 -16.48 -35.78
CA PRO A 47 22.48 -17.13 -37.04
C PRO A 47 20.97 -17.26 -37.26
N ARG A 48 20.49 -16.83 -38.44
CA ARG A 48 19.08 -16.93 -38.82
C ARG A 48 18.68 -18.38 -39.07
N ASN A 49 17.61 -18.85 -38.45
CA ASN A 49 17.03 -20.16 -38.78
C ASN A 49 16.19 -20.05 -40.06
N GLU A 50 16.75 -20.37 -41.22
CA GLU A 50 16.10 -20.26 -42.55
C GLU A 50 15.01 -21.30 -42.83
N GLY A 51 14.77 -22.27 -41.95
CA GLY A 51 13.76 -23.32 -42.13
C GLY A 51 12.31 -22.81 -42.00
N PRO A 52 11.31 -23.56 -42.51
CA PRO A 52 9.90 -23.28 -42.25
C PRO A 52 9.61 -23.47 -40.76
N HIS A 53 9.12 -22.43 -40.09
CA HIS A 53 8.82 -22.48 -38.66
C HIS A 53 7.45 -23.13 -38.43
N LYS A 54 7.36 -24.46 -38.48
CA LYS A 54 6.15 -25.18 -38.03
C LYS A 54 6.17 -25.31 -36.52
N ALA A 55 5.99 -24.20 -35.80
CA ALA A 55 5.76 -24.28 -34.36
C ALA A 55 4.38 -24.90 -34.12
N ASN A 56 4.34 -26.07 -33.47
CA ASN A 56 3.08 -26.64 -33.00
C ASN A 56 2.57 -25.75 -31.86
N LYS A 57 1.64 -24.84 -32.16
CA LYS A 57 1.15 -23.88 -31.18
C LYS A 57 0.22 -24.55 -30.17
N PRO A 58 0.34 -24.25 -28.86
CA PRO A 58 -0.57 -24.80 -27.89
C PRO A 58 -1.98 -24.22 -28.11
N MET A 59 -3.03 -24.97 -27.78
CA MET A 59 -4.42 -24.52 -27.91
C MET A 59 -4.69 -23.13 -27.30
N ARG A 60 -4.01 -22.80 -26.19
CA ARG A 60 -4.13 -21.49 -25.52
C ARG A 60 -3.72 -20.31 -26.42
N PHE A 61 -2.83 -20.53 -27.40
CA PHE A 61 -2.42 -19.50 -28.36
C PHE A 61 -3.60 -19.07 -29.24
N HIS A 62 -4.31 -20.04 -29.82
CA HIS A 62 -5.44 -19.77 -30.70
C HIS A 62 -6.59 -19.07 -29.96
N LEU A 63 -6.86 -19.48 -28.72
CA LEU A 63 -7.84 -18.79 -27.86
C LEU A 63 -7.43 -17.35 -27.56
N ALA A 64 -6.14 -17.11 -27.33
CA ALA A 64 -5.65 -15.77 -27.02
C ALA A 64 -5.67 -14.84 -28.25
N LEU A 65 -5.42 -15.35 -29.46
CA LEU A 65 -5.62 -14.62 -30.72
C LEU A 65 -7.08 -14.21 -30.91
N GLU A 66 -8.00 -15.15 -30.72
CA GLU A 66 -9.44 -14.89 -30.89
C GLU A 66 -9.94 -13.84 -29.88
N LEU A 67 -9.52 -13.93 -28.62
CA LEU A 67 -9.79 -12.92 -27.59
C LEU A 67 -9.17 -11.55 -27.90
N ALA A 68 -8.05 -11.52 -28.62
CA ALA A 68 -7.42 -10.29 -29.09
C ALA A 68 -8.06 -9.74 -30.38
N GLY A 69 -8.94 -10.51 -31.03
CA GLY A 69 -9.51 -10.13 -32.33
C GLY A 69 -8.46 -10.11 -33.45
N LEU A 70 -7.40 -10.92 -33.32
CA LEU A 70 -6.30 -10.99 -34.29
C LEU A 70 -6.51 -12.14 -35.28
N GLU A 71 -6.07 -11.92 -36.52
CA GLU A 71 -6.02 -12.96 -37.56
C GLU A 71 -4.92 -13.98 -37.27
N ARG A 72 -4.99 -15.17 -37.88
CA ARG A 72 -3.97 -16.21 -37.71
C ARG A 72 -2.73 -15.90 -38.56
N PHE A 73 -1.56 -16.30 -38.06
CA PHE A 73 -0.27 -16.05 -38.69
C PHE A 73 0.38 -17.32 -39.28
N ASP A 74 -0.41 -18.37 -39.53
CA ASP A 74 0.03 -19.75 -39.76
C ASP A 74 0.92 -19.94 -41.02
N ASP A 75 0.99 -18.94 -41.89
CA ASP A 75 1.67 -18.93 -43.19
C ASP A 75 2.96 -18.09 -43.22
N TRP A 76 3.33 -17.43 -42.12
CA TRP A 76 4.42 -16.48 -42.08
C TRP A 76 5.49 -16.83 -41.05
N THR A 77 6.75 -16.75 -41.45
CA THR A 77 7.89 -16.86 -40.54
C THR A 77 8.62 -15.52 -40.53
N PRO A 78 8.54 -14.77 -39.43
CA PRO A 78 9.32 -13.55 -39.18
C PRO A 78 10.82 -13.72 -39.40
N ARG A 79 11.48 -12.78 -40.10
CA ARG A 79 12.95 -12.82 -40.34
C ARG A 79 13.67 -11.47 -40.34
N CYS A 80 13.00 -10.36 -40.00
CA CYS A 80 13.65 -9.04 -40.00
C CYS A 80 14.23 -8.74 -38.61
N HIS A 81 15.22 -7.85 -38.56
CA HIS A 81 15.71 -7.31 -37.29
C HIS A 81 14.70 -6.31 -36.73
N SER A 82 14.42 -6.38 -35.43
CA SER A 82 13.48 -5.49 -34.75
C SER A 82 14.17 -4.32 -34.06
N HIS A 83 15.51 -4.25 -34.08
CA HIS A 83 16.28 -3.18 -33.44
C HIS A 83 15.78 -1.78 -33.78
N ASN A 84 15.60 -1.47 -35.07
CA ASN A 84 15.16 -0.14 -35.50
C ASN A 84 13.74 0.18 -35.00
N ALA A 85 12.87 -0.83 -34.92
CA ALA A 85 11.53 -0.67 -34.36
C ALA A 85 11.59 -0.40 -32.85
N HIS A 86 12.50 -1.05 -32.13
CA HIS A 86 12.73 -0.79 -30.71
C HIS A 86 13.32 0.60 -30.44
N GLU A 87 14.26 1.08 -31.27
CA GLU A 87 14.77 2.47 -31.23
C GLU A 87 13.63 3.49 -31.41
N ALA A 88 12.74 3.25 -32.38
CA ALA A 88 11.57 4.11 -32.62
C ALA A 88 10.64 4.17 -31.39
N VAL A 89 10.40 3.04 -30.74
CA VAL A 89 9.60 2.96 -29.52
C VAL A 89 10.29 3.65 -28.33
N ALA A 90 11.60 3.48 -28.16
CA ALA A 90 12.38 4.16 -27.12
C ALA A 90 12.33 5.69 -27.27
N PHE A 91 12.30 6.18 -28.51
CA PHE A 91 12.05 7.59 -28.82
C PHE A 91 10.64 8.01 -28.42
N ALA A 92 9.61 7.27 -28.85
CA ALA A 92 8.21 7.60 -28.58
C ALA A 92 7.86 7.59 -27.09
N LYS A 93 8.43 6.66 -26.31
CA LYS A 93 8.25 6.58 -24.84
C LYS A 93 8.56 7.90 -24.12
N ARG A 94 9.60 8.61 -24.56
CA ARG A 94 10.02 9.88 -23.97
C ARG A 94 9.06 11.04 -24.25
N GLN A 95 8.15 10.85 -25.22
CA GLN A 95 7.14 11.85 -25.61
C GLN A 95 5.74 11.51 -25.09
N GLY A 96 5.55 10.32 -24.50
CA GLY A 96 4.33 9.95 -23.77
C GLY A 96 3.35 9.05 -24.51
N ASP A 97 3.57 8.70 -25.79
CA ASP A 97 2.65 7.83 -26.56
C ASP A 97 3.38 6.71 -27.33
N ALA A 98 3.89 5.73 -26.58
CA ALA A 98 4.46 4.51 -27.17
C ALA A 98 3.42 3.46 -27.62
N PRO A 99 2.29 3.21 -26.91
CA PRO A 99 1.39 2.11 -27.25
C PRO A 99 0.78 2.18 -28.66
N GLU A 100 0.40 3.37 -29.13
CA GLU A 100 -0.14 3.55 -30.49
C GLU A 100 0.90 3.17 -31.56
N LEU A 101 2.15 3.62 -31.40
CA LEU A 101 3.23 3.26 -32.33
C LEU A 101 3.54 1.75 -32.29
N ILE A 102 3.55 1.14 -31.10
CA ILE A 102 3.75 -0.30 -30.94
C ILE A 102 2.66 -1.07 -31.71
N GLU A 103 1.39 -0.67 -31.60
CA GLU A 103 0.28 -1.32 -32.32
C GLU A 103 0.43 -1.20 -33.84
N ARG A 104 0.80 -0.02 -34.34
CA ARG A 104 1.04 0.21 -35.77
C ARG A 104 2.16 -0.64 -36.33
N ILE A 105 3.26 -0.78 -35.60
CA ILE A 105 4.40 -1.62 -36.01
C ILE A 105 4.00 -3.10 -36.03
N PHE A 106 3.30 -3.59 -35.00
CA PHE A 106 2.81 -4.97 -35.02
C PHE A 106 1.87 -5.25 -36.20
N ARG A 107 0.91 -4.37 -36.47
CA ARG A 107 0.00 -4.50 -37.61
C ARG A 107 0.75 -4.48 -38.94
N ALA A 108 1.66 -3.52 -39.13
CA ALA A 108 2.47 -3.43 -40.33
C ALA A 108 3.28 -4.70 -40.57
N TYR A 109 3.83 -5.27 -39.50
CA TYR A 109 4.64 -6.48 -39.59
C TYR A 109 3.82 -7.73 -39.87
N TRP A 110 2.81 -7.98 -39.05
CA TRP A 110 2.10 -9.25 -39.05
C TRP A 110 0.94 -9.30 -40.04
N ASN A 111 0.20 -8.21 -40.25
CA ASN A 111 -0.90 -8.20 -41.21
C ASN A 111 -0.44 -7.76 -42.59
N ASP A 112 0.32 -6.66 -42.65
CA ASP A 112 0.69 -6.05 -43.94
C ASP A 112 2.00 -6.59 -44.51
N ARG A 113 2.72 -7.44 -43.75
CA ARG A 113 3.99 -8.07 -44.13
C ARG A 113 5.08 -7.06 -44.52
N LYS A 114 5.06 -5.87 -43.91
CA LYS A 114 6.07 -4.84 -44.12
C LYS A 114 7.36 -5.17 -43.37
N ASP A 115 8.50 -4.80 -43.94
CA ASP A 115 9.79 -4.92 -43.27
C ASP A 115 9.96 -3.77 -42.26
N ILE A 116 9.91 -4.11 -40.96
CA ILE A 116 10.06 -3.14 -39.86
C ILE A 116 11.52 -2.84 -39.52
N SER A 117 12.48 -3.45 -40.21
CA SER A 117 13.89 -3.04 -40.13
C SER A 117 14.17 -1.77 -40.97
N GLU A 118 13.29 -1.45 -41.92
CA GLU A 118 13.44 -0.28 -42.79
C GLU A 118 13.06 1.02 -42.07
N VAL A 119 14.02 1.94 -41.94
CA VAL A 119 13.82 3.22 -41.26
C VAL A 119 12.73 4.07 -41.93
N ALA A 120 12.60 3.96 -43.26
CA ALA A 120 11.53 4.66 -44.00
C ALA A 120 10.14 4.14 -43.62
N ALA A 121 9.97 2.83 -43.47
CA ALA A 121 8.70 2.23 -43.05
C ALA A 121 8.33 2.68 -41.62
N LEU A 122 9.31 2.72 -40.71
CA LEU A 122 9.10 3.20 -39.34
C LEU A 122 8.74 4.70 -39.28
N ALA A 123 9.35 5.52 -40.14
CA ALA A 123 9.03 6.94 -40.24
C ALA A 123 7.57 7.17 -40.67
N GLU A 124 7.07 6.39 -41.64
CA GLU A 124 5.66 6.44 -42.05
C GLU A 124 4.72 6.07 -40.88
N LEU A 125 5.03 4.99 -40.16
CA LEU A 125 4.20 4.49 -39.05
C LEU A 125 4.17 5.46 -37.86
N ALA A 126 5.28 6.13 -37.57
CA ALA A 126 5.42 7.09 -36.48
C ALA A 126 4.73 8.44 -36.72
N SER A 127 4.25 8.70 -37.95
CA SER A 127 3.51 9.91 -38.28
C SER A 127 2.29 10.07 -37.36
N GLY A 128 2.24 11.18 -36.62
CA GLY A 128 1.19 11.49 -35.64
C GLY A 128 1.33 10.78 -34.28
N CYS A 129 2.30 9.88 -34.10
CA CYS A 129 2.63 9.28 -32.79
C CYS A 129 3.78 10.01 -32.09
N VAL A 130 4.64 10.69 -32.85
CA VAL A 130 5.78 11.45 -32.34
C VAL A 130 5.75 12.90 -32.84
N SER A 131 6.31 13.80 -32.05
CA SER A 131 6.35 15.24 -32.35
C SER A 131 7.30 15.60 -33.50
N ASP A 132 8.38 14.83 -33.70
CA ASP A 132 9.36 15.03 -34.77
C ASP A 132 9.83 13.69 -35.32
N VAL A 133 9.26 13.28 -36.45
CA VAL A 133 9.65 12.04 -37.16
C VAL A 133 11.09 12.13 -37.68
N GLY A 134 11.55 13.32 -38.08
CA GLY A 134 12.91 13.52 -38.58
C GLY A 134 13.95 13.28 -37.49
N ASP A 135 13.69 13.72 -36.27
CA ASP A 135 14.58 13.44 -35.13
C ASP A 135 14.54 11.97 -34.71
N MET A 136 13.38 11.32 -34.77
CA MET A 136 13.28 9.88 -34.54
C MET A 136 14.14 9.10 -35.55
N VAL A 137 14.07 9.45 -36.83
CA VAL A 137 14.90 8.83 -37.89
C VAL A 137 16.39 9.01 -37.59
N ARG A 138 16.82 10.22 -37.19
CA ARG A 138 18.21 10.46 -36.78
C ARG A 138 18.58 9.64 -35.55
N ALA A 139 17.71 9.55 -34.54
CA ALA A 139 17.95 8.78 -33.34
C ALA A 139 18.17 7.28 -33.65
N ILE A 140 17.36 6.70 -34.55
CA ILE A 140 17.51 5.32 -35.02
C ILE A 140 18.85 5.13 -35.74
N GLN A 141 19.21 6.04 -36.65
CA GLN A 141 20.46 5.98 -37.42
C GLN A 141 21.70 6.15 -36.53
N GLU A 142 21.61 6.99 -35.51
CA GLU A 142 22.67 7.26 -34.53
C GLU A 142 22.74 6.22 -33.41
N ARG A 143 21.83 5.23 -33.39
CA ARG A 143 21.74 4.20 -32.33
C ARG A 143 21.58 4.80 -30.93
N ARG A 144 20.78 5.87 -30.82
CA ARG A 144 20.71 6.69 -29.61
C ARG A 144 20.20 5.92 -28.39
N TYR A 145 19.40 4.88 -28.59
CA TYR A 145 18.81 4.07 -27.53
C TYR A 145 19.26 2.60 -27.56
N ALA A 146 20.34 2.27 -28.28
CA ALA A 146 20.82 0.89 -28.41
C ALA A 146 21.08 0.22 -27.05
N GLU A 147 21.56 0.97 -26.05
CA GLU A 147 21.80 0.46 -24.68
C GLU A 147 20.51 0.09 -23.91
N GLU A 148 19.34 0.58 -24.35
CA GLU A 148 18.04 0.23 -23.77
C GLU A 148 17.44 -1.04 -24.40
N ILE A 149 17.98 -1.49 -25.54
CA ILE A 149 17.49 -2.62 -26.30
C ILE A 149 18.29 -3.84 -25.88
N ILE A 150 17.61 -4.81 -25.29
CA ILE A 150 18.26 -5.94 -24.66
C ILE A 150 18.33 -7.08 -25.68
N PRO A 151 19.54 -7.51 -26.12
CA PRO A 151 19.64 -8.68 -26.97
C PRO A 151 19.13 -9.91 -26.21
N PHE A 152 18.48 -10.83 -26.92
CA PHE A 152 17.94 -12.07 -26.33
C PHE A 152 19.05 -13.13 -26.18
N ASP A 153 20.00 -12.84 -25.31
CA ASP A 153 21.20 -13.62 -25.06
C ASP A 153 21.45 -13.79 -23.53
N ALA A 154 22.71 -13.83 -23.08
CA ALA A 154 23.04 -13.95 -21.66
C ALA A 154 22.46 -12.82 -20.79
N PRO A 155 22.60 -11.52 -21.15
CA PRO A 155 21.89 -10.40 -20.54
C PRO A 155 20.39 -10.60 -20.33
N ALA A 156 19.64 -11.04 -21.35
CA ALA A 156 18.19 -11.26 -21.20
C ALA A 156 17.86 -12.33 -20.16
N HIS A 157 18.57 -13.46 -20.21
CA HIS A 157 18.41 -14.56 -19.25
C HIS A 157 18.78 -14.15 -17.82
N GLN A 158 19.82 -13.34 -17.63
CA GLN A 158 20.19 -12.80 -16.31
C GLN A 158 19.08 -11.91 -15.73
N ARG A 159 18.25 -11.29 -16.57
CA ARG A 159 17.10 -10.47 -16.18
C ARG A 159 15.81 -11.28 -16.05
N GLY A 160 15.89 -12.61 -16.16
CA GLY A 160 14.74 -13.51 -16.02
C GLY A 160 13.85 -13.60 -17.26
N VAL A 161 14.29 -13.08 -18.41
CA VAL A 161 13.56 -13.16 -19.67
C VAL A 161 14.06 -14.37 -20.45
N PHE A 162 13.26 -15.44 -20.46
CA PHE A 162 13.51 -16.68 -21.21
C PHE A 162 12.65 -16.81 -22.47
N GLY A 163 11.87 -15.77 -22.78
CA GLY A 163 11.03 -15.66 -23.96
C GLY A 163 10.27 -14.34 -23.93
N THR A 164 9.66 -13.98 -25.06
CA THR A 164 8.77 -12.81 -25.15
C THR A 164 7.36 -13.29 -25.51
N PRO A 165 6.30 -12.71 -24.93
CA PRO A 165 6.30 -11.68 -23.92
C PRO A 165 6.53 -12.27 -22.52
N THR A 166 7.33 -11.59 -21.72
CA THR A 166 7.46 -11.85 -20.28
C THR A 166 6.94 -10.66 -19.49
N TRP A 167 5.94 -10.90 -18.66
CA TRP A 167 5.45 -9.91 -17.71
C TRP A 167 6.20 -10.01 -16.39
N PHE A 168 6.53 -8.88 -15.78
CA PHE A 168 7.05 -8.82 -14.42
C PHE A 168 6.05 -8.11 -13.51
N ILE A 169 5.52 -8.87 -12.55
CA ILE A 169 4.53 -8.40 -11.58
C ILE A 169 5.09 -8.70 -10.19
N GLU A 170 5.40 -7.66 -9.41
CA GLU A 170 6.13 -7.78 -8.12
C GLU A 170 7.49 -8.50 -8.23
N GLY A 171 8.15 -8.40 -9.37
CA GLY A 171 9.45 -9.08 -9.62
C GLY A 171 9.33 -10.54 -10.06
N GLU A 172 8.12 -11.12 -10.01
CA GLU A 172 7.85 -12.46 -10.54
C GLU A 172 7.61 -12.42 -12.06
N ALA A 173 8.20 -13.36 -12.78
CA ALA A 173 8.14 -13.45 -14.24
C ALA A 173 6.98 -14.37 -14.70
N TYR A 174 6.20 -13.90 -15.67
CA TYR A 174 5.07 -14.62 -16.28
C TYR A 174 5.24 -14.65 -17.79
N LEU A 175 5.70 -15.78 -18.33
CA LEU A 175 5.98 -15.98 -19.75
C LEU A 175 4.75 -16.52 -20.49
N GLU A 176 4.31 -15.81 -21.54
CA GLU A 176 3.22 -16.26 -22.43
C GLU A 176 1.93 -16.69 -21.69
N GLU A 177 1.63 -16.02 -20.58
CA GLU A 177 0.52 -16.39 -19.72
C GLU A 177 -0.84 -15.89 -20.22
N THR A 178 -1.90 -16.54 -19.74
CA THR A 178 -3.27 -16.11 -20.05
C THR A 178 -3.64 -14.83 -19.32
N GLU A 179 -4.52 -14.02 -19.90
CA GLU A 179 -5.03 -12.80 -19.25
C GLU A 179 -5.62 -13.08 -17.86
N ALA A 180 -6.28 -14.21 -17.66
CA ALA A 180 -6.84 -14.58 -16.35
C ALA A 180 -5.76 -14.83 -15.28
N VAL A 181 -4.61 -15.39 -15.66
CA VAL A 181 -3.47 -15.59 -14.75
C VAL A 181 -2.81 -14.24 -14.45
N LEU A 182 -2.57 -13.42 -15.46
CA LEU A 182 -2.02 -12.07 -15.32
C LEU A 182 -2.91 -11.19 -14.44
N ALA A 183 -4.22 -11.21 -14.69
CA ALA A 183 -5.23 -10.53 -13.89
C ALA A 183 -5.15 -10.92 -12.42
N ARG A 184 -5.09 -12.21 -12.09
CA ARG A 184 -4.97 -12.67 -10.71
C ARG A 184 -3.66 -12.24 -10.06
N ALA A 185 -2.55 -12.27 -10.80
CA ALA A 185 -1.26 -11.82 -10.31
C ALA A 185 -1.27 -10.31 -10.02
N ILE A 186 -1.83 -9.51 -10.93
CA ILE A 186 -2.03 -8.06 -10.74
C ILE A 186 -2.96 -7.78 -9.57
N ASP A 187 -4.09 -8.50 -9.46
CA ASP A 187 -5.05 -8.30 -8.36
C ASP A 187 -4.41 -8.65 -7.00
N ARG A 188 -3.52 -9.65 -6.97
CA ARG A 188 -2.71 -9.97 -5.79
C ARG A 188 -1.70 -8.85 -5.50
N ALA A 189 -0.99 -8.36 -6.51
CA ALA A 189 -0.01 -7.28 -6.36
C ALA A 189 -0.64 -5.96 -5.88
N LEU A 190 -1.80 -5.60 -6.44
CA LEU A 190 -2.59 -4.45 -5.99
C LEU A 190 -3.09 -4.62 -4.55
N LYS A 191 -3.33 -5.86 -4.09
CA LYS A 191 -3.60 -6.16 -2.67
C LYS A 191 -2.34 -6.08 -1.79
N ASN A 192 -1.19 -6.50 -2.33
CA ASN A 192 0.11 -6.61 -1.65
C ASN A 192 0.93 -5.30 -1.59
N GLN A 193 0.58 -4.27 -2.38
CA GLN A 193 0.99 -2.87 -2.13
C GLN A 193 0.37 -2.35 -0.82
N GLY A 194 0.66 -3.02 0.29
CA GLY A 194 -0.12 -2.98 1.51
C GLY A 194 -0.23 -1.57 2.08
N PRO A 195 -1.38 -1.19 2.67
CA PRO A 195 -1.59 0.12 3.24
C PRO A 195 -0.55 0.45 4.32
N GLU A 196 0.12 -0.51 4.96
CA GLU A 196 1.18 -0.26 5.95
C GLU A 196 2.47 0.35 5.40
N LEU A 197 2.84 0.02 4.16
CA LEU A 197 4.03 0.58 3.51
C LEU A 197 3.79 2.03 3.07
N ALA A 198 2.54 2.35 2.72
CA ALA A 198 2.12 3.68 2.30
C ALA A 198 1.56 4.55 3.44
N ALA A 199 1.12 3.93 4.54
CA ALA A 199 0.56 4.63 5.69
C ALA A 199 1.67 5.33 6.50
N PRO A 200 1.32 6.42 7.19
CA PRO A 200 2.23 7.10 8.11
C PRO A 200 2.81 6.18 9.21
N TYR A 201 3.86 6.69 9.85
CA TYR A 201 4.41 6.16 11.10
C TYR A 201 5.19 4.83 11.01
N ARG A 202 5.47 4.33 9.81
CA ARG A 202 6.25 3.08 9.61
C ARG A 202 7.62 3.09 10.32
N SER A 203 8.31 4.22 10.33
CA SER A 203 9.60 4.40 11.01
C SER A 203 9.47 5.33 12.21
N LEU A 204 8.32 5.30 12.88
CA LEU A 204 8.04 6.18 14.00
C LEU A 204 8.99 5.89 15.16
N VAL A 205 9.54 6.97 15.70
CA VAL A 205 10.16 6.99 17.03
C VAL A 205 9.35 7.97 17.87
N PHE A 206 8.85 7.50 19.00
CA PHE A 206 8.18 8.35 19.99
C PHE A 206 9.14 9.39 20.54
N ALA A 207 8.61 10.55 20.91
CA ALA A 207 9.38 11.51 21.70
C ALA A 207 9.87 10.82 22.99
N SER A 208 11.08 11.14 23.46
CA SER A 208 11.53 10.63 24.76
C SER A 208 10.64 11.20 25.87
N GLY A 209 10.02 10.33 26.67
CA GLY A 209 9.28 10.75 27.87
C GLY A 209 10.19 11.48 28.88
N ALA A 210 9.58 12.16 29.85
CA ALA A 210 10.32 12.71 30.99
C ALA A 210 11.16 11.60 31.67
N ARG A 211 12.36 11.92 32.18
CA ARG A 211 13.28 10.91 32.75
C ARG A 211 12.56 9.92 33.67
N GLY A 212 12.58 8.64 33.28
CA GLY A 212 12.00 7.53 34.06
C GLY A 212 10.49 7.32 33.88
N LYS A 213 9.82 8.03 32.95
CA LYS A 213 8.40 7.84 32.62
C LYS A 213 8.23 7.45 31.14
N PRO A 214 7.22 6.62 30.80
CA PRO A 214 6.92 6.32 29.42
C PRO A 214 6.52 7.57 28.64
N ALA A 215 6.88 7.63 27.36
CA ALA A 215 6.29 8.57 26.42
C ALA A 215 4.83 8.20 26.18
N VAL A 216 3.92 9.17 26.29
CA VAL A 216 2.48 8.92 26.14
C VAL A 216 1.96 9.60 24.89
N ALA A 217 1.38 8.80 23.99
CA ALA A 217 0.70 9.28 22.80
C ALA A 217 -0.79 8.95 22.87
N ILE A 218 -1.66 9.88 22.48
CA ILE A 218 -3.08 9.57 22.22
C ILE A 218 -3.24 9.36 20.72
N ASN A 219 -3.88 8.27 20.29
CA ASN A 219 -4.19 8.00 18.88
C ASN A 219 -5.69 7.91 18.66
N MET A 220 -6.24 8.73 17.76
CA MET A 220 -7.67 8.80 17.48
C MET A 220 -7.95 9.09 16.00
N VAL A 221 -9.08 8.59 15.51
CA VAL A 221 -9.70 9.02 14.25
C VAL A 221 -10.96 9.82 14.56
N ALA A 222 -11.18 10.92 13.84
CA ALA A 222 -12.36 11.77 13.99
C ALA A 222 -12.88 12.27 12.64
N THR A 223 -14.18 12.57 12.57
CA THR A 223 -14.77 13.33 11.47
C THR A 223 -14.23 14.77 11.42
N ILE A 224 -14.49 15.50 10.33
CA ILE A 224 -14.12 16.92 10.18
C ILE A 224 -14.72 17.78 11.31
N ASP A 225 -15.93 17.44 11.78
CA ASP A 225 -16.59 18.10 12.92
C ASP A 225 -16.21 17.49 14.29
N GLY A 226 -15.19 16.62 14.33
CA GLY A 226 -14.52 16.16 15.54
C GLY A 226 -15.16 14.98 16.26
N LYS A 227 -16.11 14.25 15.65
CA LYS A 227 -16.81 13.12 16.25
C LYS A 227 -16.07 11.80 16.06
N THR A 228 -16.14 10.94 17.07
CA THR A 228 -15.41 9.66 17.12
C THR A 228 -16.32 8.46 17.30
N VAL A 229 -17.55 8.53 16.79
CA VAL A 229 -18.54 7.44 16.84
C VAL A 229 -19.33 7.38 15.55
N SER A 230 -19.79 6.18 15.20
CA SER A 230 -20.44 5.91 13.91
C SER A 230 -21.95 6.14 13.95
N GLU A 231 -22.63 5.71 15.01
CA GLU A 231 -24.06 6.02 15.23
C GLU A 231 -24.33 6.52 16.65
N THR A 232 -24.03 5.70 17.65
CA THR A 232 -24.20 6.00 19.08
C THR A 232 -22.89 5.81 19.85
N ARG A 233 -22.89 6.15 21.15
CA ARG A 233 -21.73 5.91 22.04
C ARG A 233 -21.39 4.42 22.23
N ALA A 234 -22.28 3.51 21.87
CA ALA A 234 -22.07 2.08 22.00
C ALA A 234 -21.47 1.45 20.74
N ASP A 235 -21.48 2.17 19.61
CA ASP A 235 -21.09 1.60 18.32
C ASP A 235 -19.57 1.64 18.10
N PRO A 236 -19.00 0.60 17.46
CA PRO A 236 -17.59 0.57 17.10
C PRO A 236 -17.21 1.70 16.15
N VAL A 237 -15.96 2.15 16.25
CA VAL A 237 -15.39 3.26 15.47
C VAL A 237 -14.62 2.77 14.23
N MET A 238 -14.86 1.53 13.78
CA MET A 238 -14.04 0.86 12.77
C MET A 238 -14.28 1.35 11.34
N ASP A 239 -15.39 2.04 11.09
CA ASP A 239 -15.83 2.54 9.79
C ASP A 239 -15.58 4.05 9.60
N LEU A 240 -15.05 4.75 10.62
CA LEU A 240 -14.69 6.16 10.48
C LEU A 240 -13.41 6.33 9.65
N GLY A 241 -12.34 5.60 9.99
CA GLY A 241 -11.07 5.60 9.25
C GLY A 241 -11.03 4.65 8.07
N SER A 242 -10.20 4.97 7.07
CA SER A 242 -9.93 4.13 5.90
C SER A 242 -8.97 2.98 6.23
N LYS A 243 -8.69 2.11 5.24
CA LYS A 243 -7.65 1.08 5.34
C LYS A 243 -6.26 1.64 5.70
N PHE A 244 -5.99 2.92 5.38
CA PHE A 244 -4.73 3.58 5.71
C PHE A 244 -4.69 4.05 7.16
N ASP A 245 -5.82 4.43 7.75
CA ASP A 245 -5.94 4.70 9.19
C ASP A 245 -5.69 3.44 10.01
N HIS A 246 -6.35 2.34 9.63
CA HIS A 246 -6.10 1.04 10.25
C HIS A 246 -4.63 0.61 10.14
N ALA A 247 -3.96 0.95 9.05
CA ALA A 247 -2.54 0.66 8.85
C ALA A 247 -1.62 1.60 9.65
N ALA A 248 -1.96 2.89 9.76
CA ALA A 248 -1.25 3.84 10.62
C ALA A 248 -1.34 3.43 12.09
N LEU A 249 -2.51 2.94 12.54
CA LEU A 249 -2.70 2.34 13.86
C LEU A 249 -1.79 1.12 14.09
N ARG A 250 -1.64 0.24 13.10
CA ARG A 250 -0.72 -0.91 13.21
C ARG A 250 0.74 -0.48 13.26
N ASN A 251 1.15 0.49 12.43
CA ASN A 251 2.50 1.05 12.50
C ASN A 251 2.80 1.68 13.88
N LEU A 252 1.80 2.32 14.47
CA LEU A 252 1.82 2.83 15.83
C LEU A 252 1.99 1.70 16.88
N HIS A 253 1.21 0.63 16.78
CA HIS A 253 1.35 -0.58 17.63
C HIS A 253 2.74 -1.20 17.54
N VAL A 254 3.30 -1.30 16.33
CA VAL A 254 4.67 -1.82 16.11
C VAL A 254 5.72 -0.96 16.81
N ALA A 255 5.55 0.36 16.82
CA ALA A 255 6.50 1.28 17.43
C ALA A 255 6.38 1.38 18.96
N ALA A 256 5.25 0.99 19.55
CA ALA A 256 4.94 1.16 20.96
C ALA A 256 5.27 -0.08 21.80
N ASP A 257 5.47 0.12 23.11
CA ASP A 257 5.65 -0.97 24.08
C ASP A 257 4.32 -1.38 24.74
N ALA A 258 3.36 -0.46 24.85
CA ALA A 258 2.07 -0.71 25.46
C ALA A 258 0.91 0.06 24.80
N VAL A 259 -0.29 -0.49 24.95
CA VAL A 259 -1.55 0.14 24.57
C VAL A 259 -2.49 0.24 25.77
N ILE A 260 -3.14 1.39 25.95
CA ILE A 260 -4.16 1.64 26.98
C ILE A 260 -5.49 1.90 26.29
N VAL A 261 -6.51 1.12 26.68
CA VAL A 261 -7.87 1.21 26.15
C VAL A 261 -8.87 1.33 27.30
N GLY A 262 -9.90 2.16 27.13
CA GLY A 262 -11.00 2.25 28.10
C GLY A 262 -11.97 1.06 27.96
N ALA A 263 -12.54 0.60 29.07
CA ALA A 263 -13.43 -0.57 29.10
C ALA A 263 -14.58 -0.49 28.09
N GLN A 264 -15.19 0.69 27.93
CA GLN A 264 -16.31 0.85 27.00
C GLN A 264 -15.87 0.71 25.54
N THR A 265 -14.73 1.29 25.17
CA THR A 265 -14.14 1.12 23.84
C THR A 265 -13.86 -0.36 23.58
N LEU A 266 -13.23 -1.04 24.54
CA LEU A 266 -12.93 -2.47 24.42
C LEU A 266 -14.19 -3.33 24.21
N ARG A 267 -15.30 -3.02 24.90
CA ARG A 267 -16.60 -3.69 24.70
C ARG A 267 -17.19 -3.45 23.31
N SER A 268 -17.04 -2.23 22.78
CA SER A 268 -17.53 -1.90 21.43
C SER A 268 -16.69 -2.56 20.32
N THR A 269 -15.45 -2.95 20.62
CA THR A 269 -14.51 -3.56 19.66
C THR A 269 -14.02 -4.95 20.10
N PRO A 270 -14.91 -5.95 20.30
CA PRO A 270 -14.53 -7.25 20.87
C PRO A 270 -13.62 -8.09 19.95
N LYS A 271 -13.56 -7.73 18.66
CA LYS A 271 -12.70 -8.36 17.64
C LYS A 271 -11.39 -7.62 17.41
N ALA A 272 -11.10 -6.57 18.17
CA ALA A 272 -9.85 -5.82 18.04
C ALA A 272 -8.66 -6.75 18.22
N TRP A 273 -7.67 -6.58 17.35
CA TRP A 273 -6.41 -7.31 17.39
C TRP A 273 -5.29 -6.36 17.76
N PHE A 274 -4.32 -6.89 18.49
CA PHE A 274 -3.17 -6.14 19.01
C PHE A 274 -1.90 -6.94 18.77
N GLU A 275 -0.80 -6.24 18.57
CA GLU A 275 0.51 -6.87 18.38
C GLU A 275 0.92 -7.71 19.60
N PRO A 276 1.46 -8.94 19.41
CA PRO A 276 1.83 -9.83 20.51
C PRO A 276 2.91 -9.28 21.45
N HIS A 277 3.71 -8.30 20.99
CA HIS A 277 4.74 -7.70 21.84
C HIS A 277 4.16 -6.71 22.87
N LEU A 278 3.01 -6.10 22.58
CA LEU A 278 2.43 -5.03 23.40
C LEU A 278 1.97 -5.52 24.77
N VAL A 279 2.24 -4.70 25.79
CA VAL A 279 1.51 -4.74 27.06
C VAL A 279 0.14 -4.07 26.85
N ARG A 280 -0.94 -4.80 27.12
CA ARG A 280 -2.31 -4.38 26.81
C ARG A 280 -3.05 -4.05 28.09
N VAL A 281 -3.45 -2.78 28.26
CA VAL A 281 -4.02 -2.28 29.51
C VAL A 281 -5.48 -1.88 29.30
N ALA A 282 -6.39 -2.54 30.01
CA ALA A 282 -7.80 -2.17 30.08
C ALA A 282 -8.04 -1.31 31.32
N VAL A 283 -8.45 -0.05 31.13
CA VAL A 283 -8.81 0.88 32.22
C VAL A 283 -10.32 0.79 32.46
N THR A 284 -10.71 0.43 33.68
CA THR A 284 -12.11 0.22 34.04
C THR A 284 -12.41 0.70 35.46
N ARG A 285 -13.60 1.29 35.66
CA ARG A 285 -14.13 1.59 37.00
C ARG A 285 -14.94 0.43 37.56
N SER A 286 -15.77 -0.21 36.72
CA SER A 286 -16.68 -1.27 37.14
C SER A 286 -16.06 -2.66 37.18
N GLY A 287 -14.84 -2.86 36.64
CA GLY A 287 -14.22 -4.18 36.53
C GLY A 287 -14.92 -5.16 35.57
N GLU A 288 -16.08 -4.80 35.03
CA GLU A 288 -16.87 -5.66 34.14
C GLU A 288 -16.25 -5.70 32.74
N LEU A 289 -15.51 -6.75 32.47
CA LEU A 289 -14.80 -7.02 31.22
C LEU A 289 -15.07 -8.46 30.76
N ASP A 290 -15.12 -8.67 29.45
CA ASP A 290 -15.22 -10.01 28.87
C ASP A 290 -13.81 -10.58 28.65
N PHE A 291 -13.39 -11.45 29.58
CA PHE A 291 -12.09 -12.11 29.56
C PHE A 291 -11.96 -13.19 28.46
N SER A 292 -13.03 -13.50 27.72
CA SER A 292 -12.96 -14.44 26.58
C SER A 292 -12.45 -13.77 25.28
N THR A 293 -12.35 -12.44 25.26
CA THR A 293 -11.89 -11.68 24.09
C THR A 293 -10.38 -11.85 23.83
N ARG A 294 -9.97 -11.65 22.57
CA ARG A 294 -8.56 -11.74 22.13
C ARG A 294 -7.62 -10.79 22.87
N PHE A 295 -8.16 -9.68 23.39
CA PHE A 295 -7.44 -8.77 24.26
C PHE A 295 -6.83 -9.48 25.48
N PHE A 296 -7.54 -10.46 26.04
CA PHE A 296 -7.06 -11.23 27.18
C PHE A 296 -6.48 -12.58 26.78
N THR A 297 -6.97 -13.22 25.72
CA THR A 297 -6.60 -14.61 25.39
C THR A 297 -5.35 -14.78 24.53
N ASP A 298 -5.01 -13.83 23.63
CA ASP A 298 -3.87 -14.01 22.70
C ASP A 298 -2.49 -13.98 23.41
N ALA A 299 -2.34 -13.18 24.48
CA ALA A 299 -1.12 -13.05 25.28
C ALA A 299 -1.45 -12.62 26.73
N PRO A 300 -2.05 -13.51 27.56
CA PRO A 300 -2.66 -13.15 28.83
C PRO A 300 -1.67 -12.58 29.86
N ALA A 301 -0.42 -13.05 29.87
CA ALA A 301 0.65 -12.53 30.75
C ALA A 301 1.11 -11.10 30.39
N LYS A 302 0.63 -10.53 29.28
CA LYS A 302 0.85 -9.13 28.91
C LYS A 302 -0.40 -8.28 29.03
N ALA A 303 -1.50 -8.84 29.52
CA ALA A 303 -2.73 -8.11 29.77
C ALA A 303 -2.73 -7.56 31.20
N VAL A 304 -3.13 -6.30 31.36
CA VAL A 304 -3.28 -5.61 32.65
C VAL A 304 -4.69 -5.06 32.74
N VAL A 305 -5.38 -5.33 33.84
CA VAL A 305 -6.64 -4.66 34.19
C VAL A 305 -6.33 -3.61 35.25
N ALA A 306 -6.55 -2.34 34.91
CA ALA A 306 -6.32 -1.20 35.78
C ALA A 306 -7.64 -0.68 36.36
N MET A 307 -7.74 -0.66 37.69
CA MET A 307 -8.94 -0.35 38.46
C MET A 307 -8.65 0.63 39.61
N PRO A 308 -9.65 1.42 40.03
CA PRO A 308 -9.53 2.20 41.26
C PRO A 308 -9.36 1.28 42.47
N ALA A 309 -8.64 1.73 43.52
CA ALA A 309 -8.49 0.94 44.74
C ALA A 309 -9.81 0.75 45.51
N SER A 310 -10.82 1.59 45.24
CA SER A 310 -12.18 1.46 45.78
C SER A 310 -13.03 0.39 45.06
N SER A 311 -12.56 -0.14 43.93
CA SER A 311 -13.29 -1.15 43.17
C SER A 311 -13.51 -2.42 43.99
N ARG A 312 -14.72 -2.98 43.91
CA ARG A 312 -15.08 -4.24 44.55
C ARG A 312 -15.26 -5.39 43.56
N SER A 313 -14.88 -5.18 42.32
CA SER A 313 -15.06 -6.15 41.25
C SER A 313 -14.13 -7.35 41.44
N PRO A 314 -14.54 -8.55 40.98
CA PRO A 314 -13.67 -9.72 41.05
C PRO A 314 -12.34 -9.46 40.33
N ARG A 315 -11.26 -10.01 40.88
CA ARG A 315 -9.96 -9.97 40.22
C ARG A 315 -10.02 -10.74 38.90
N PRO A 316 -9.32 -10.27 37.85
CA PRO A 316 -9.20 -11.00 36.61
C PRO A 316 -8.51 -12.35 36.84
N PRO A 317 -8.81 -13.37 36.01
CA PRO A 317 -8.18 -14.68 36.12
C PRO A 317 -6.68 -14.61 35.81
N GLU A 318 -5.87 -15.42 36.49
CA GLU A 318 -4.46 -15.59 36.11
C GLU A 318 -4.34 -16.13 34.68
N PRO A 319 -3.30 -15.75 33.91
CA PRO A 319 -2.15 -14.92 34.29
C PRO A 319 -2.32 -13.42 33.98
N ILE A 320 -3.54 -12.89 33.95
CA ILE A 320 -3.80 -11.46 33.71
C ILE A 320 -3.38 -10.64 34.93
N HIS A 321 -2.59 -9.59 34.71
CA HIS A 321 -2.13 -8.70 35.78
C HIS A 321 -3.23 -7.74 36.23
N THR A 322 -3.19 -7.37 37.51
CA THR A 322 -4.11 -6.38 38.08
C THR A 322 -3.34 -5.19 38.64
N PHE A 323 -3.79 -3.97 38.34
CA PHE A 323 -3.30 -2.74 38.93
C PHE A 323 -4.46 -2.02 39.65
N GLU A 324 -4.30 -1.78 40.95
CA GLU A 324 -5.31 -1.15 41.81
C GLU A 324 -4.72 0.11 42.45
N ALA A 325 -5.12 1.31 42.00
CA ALA A 325 -4.67 2.57 42.58
C ALA A 325 -5.66 3.71 42.29
N GLY A 326 -5.65 4.74 43.14
CA GLY A 326 -6.59 5.86 43.08
C GLY A 326 -7.86 5.60 43.90
N ASN A 327 -8.82 6.52 43.83
CA ASN A 327 -10.06 6.44 44.61
C ASN A 327 -11.26 6.12 43.71
N GLU A 328 -12.01 7.11 43.22
CA GLU A 328 -13.13 6.87 42.28
C GLU A 328 -12.64 6.57 40.85
N ASP A 329 -11.47 7.10 40.52
CA ASP A 329 -10.77 6.91 39.25
C ASP A 329 -9.45 6.20 39.45
N VAL A 330 -8.97 5.55 38.39
CA VAL A 330 -7.62 4.97 38.33
C VAL A 330 -6.59 6.09 38.41
N ASP A 331 -5.59 5.94 39.29
CA ASP A 331 -4.42 6.83 39.33
C ASP A 331 -3.54 6.60 38.09
N LEU A 332 -3.76 7.40 37.03
CA LEU A 332 -3.04 7.29 35.76
C LEU A 332 -1.52 7.55 35.89
N PRO A 333 -1.04 8.56 36.66
CA PRO A 333 0.38 8.71 36.95
C PRO A 333 1.00 7.46 37.58
N ALA A 334 0.34 6.85 38.57
CA ALA A 334 0.82 5.63 39.21
C ALA A 334 0.77 4.43 38.25
N LEU A 335 -0.24 4.34 37.38
CA LEU A 335 -0.33 3.31 36.35
C LEU A 335 0.86 3.39 35.38
N LEU A 336 1.20 4.58 34.87
CA LEU A 336 2.35 4.77 33.98
C LEU A 336 3.67 4.38 34.66
N ALA A 337 3.83 4.72 35.95
CA ALA A 337 5.00 4.33 36.73
C ALA A 337 5.09 2.81 36.94
N TYR A 338 3.95 2.15 37.20
CA TYR A 338 3.84 0.70 37.29
C TYR A 338 4.23 0.01 35.97
N LEU A 339 3.70 0.48 34.84
CA LEU A 339 4.03 -0.07 33.52
C LEU A 339 5.53 0.07 33.20
N ALA A 340 6.12 1.22 33.51
CA ALA A 340 7.55 1.43 33.30
C ALA A 340 8.41 0.48 34.14
N LYS A 341 8.06 0.33 35.43
CA LYS A 341 8.85 -0.43 36.39
C LYS A 341 8.68 -1.94 36.24
N GLU A 342 7.44 -2.42 36.16
CA GLU A 342 7.12 -3.84 36.23
C GLU A 342 7.11 -4.49 34.83
N HIS A 343 6.87 -3.70 33.78
CA HIS A 343 6.76 -4.21 32.41
C HIS A 343 7.80 -3.61 31.45
N GLY A 344 8.70 -2.74 31.92
CA GLY A 344 9.75 -2.14 31.08
C GLY A 344 9.22 -1.21 29.98
N VAL A 345 7.98 -0.74 30.10
CA VAL A 345 7.31 0.08 29.09
C VAL A 345 7.96 1.46 29.01
N ARG A 346 8.37 1.88 27.81
CA ARG A 346 8.97 3.20 27.55
C ARG A 346 8.09 4.07 26.67
N SER A 347 7.13 3.49 25.96
CA SER A 347 6.19 4.17 25.08
C SER A 347 4.81 3.55 25.19
N VAL A 348 3.80 4.40 25.28
CA VAL A 348 2.40 4.02 25.48
C VAL A 348 1.54 4.74 24.45
N ILE A 349 0.65 3.99 23.81
CA ILE A 349 -0.45 4.55 23.02
C ILE A 349 -1.75 4.43 23.79
N VAL A 350 -2.47 5.53 23.89
CA VAL A 350 -3.82 5.59 24.43
C VAL A 350 -4.79 5.65 23.25
N GLU A 351 -5.51 4.56 23.03
CA GLU A 351 -6.60 4.44 22.03
C GLU A 351 -7.98 4.63 22.71
N GLY A 352 -7.97 5.34 23.82
CA GLY A 352 -9.06 5.42 24.77
C GLY A 352 -10.39 5.90 24.17
N GLY A 353 -11.44 5.77 24.97
CA GLY A 353 -12.66 6.53 24.77
C GLY A 353 -12.47 8.00 25.19
N SER A 354 -13.36 8.87 24.71
CA SER A 354 -13.42 10.32 25.01
C SER A 354 -13.03 10.70 26.44
N ASP A 355 -13.57 9.98 27.44
CA ASP A 355 -13.37 10.32 28.86
C ASP A 355 -11.95 9.97 29.33
N LEU A 356 -11.41 8.84 28.89
CA LEU A 356 -10.04 8.43 29.23
C LEU A 356 -9.03 9.42 28.65
N ASN A 357 -9.20 9.77 27.36
CA ASN A 357 -8.35 10.77 26.70
C ASN A 357 -8.43 12.11 27.42
N SER A 358 -9.63 12.51 27.87
CA SER A 358 -9.80 13.72 28.67
C SER A 358 -9.02 13.67 30.00
N SER A 359 -8.97 12.52 30.68
CA SER A 359 -8.19 12.37 31.93
C SER A 359 -6.69 12.50 31.68
N PHE A 360 -6.16 11.88 30.61
CA PHE A 360 -4.76 12.03 30.22
C PHE A 360 -4.39 13.48 29.90
N LEU A 361 -5.24 14.18 29.17
CA LEU A 361 -5.03 15.58 28.81
C LEU A 361 -5.09 16.49 30.06
N ARG A 362 -6.11 16.34 30.91
CA ARG A 362 -6.30 17.18 32.10
C ARG A 362 -5.15 17.02 33.12
N LEU A 363 -4.54 15.85 33.19
CA LEU A 363 -3.36 15.59 34.03
C LEU A 363 -2.04 15.96 33.35
N ASP A 364 -2.08 16.56 32.16
CA ASP A 364 -0.93 16.90 31.31
C ASP A 364 0.04 15.73 31.05
N LEU A 365 -0.53 14.53 30.93
CA LEU A 365 0.22 13.29 30.75
C LEU A 365 0.51 12.96 29.29
N ALA A 366 -0.25 13.51 28.33
CA ALA A 366 -0.06 13.23 26.91
C ALA A 366 1.10 14.08 26.33
N ASP A 367 2.12 13.41 25.80
CA ASP A 367 3.28 14.05 25.15
C ASP A 367 3.02 14.27 23.65
N GLU A 368 2.31 13.35 22.99
CA GLU A 368 1.98 13.44 21.56
C GLU A 368 0.50 13.14 21.29
N LEU A 369 -0.05 13.74 20.23
CA LEU A 369 -1.37 13.42 19.70
C LEU A 369 -1.25 13.00 18.24
N PHE A 370 -1.77 11.83 17.93
CA PHE A 370 -1.95 11.32 16.58
C PHE A 370 -3.45 11.39 16.27
N LEU A 371 -3.82 12.24 15.30
CA LEU A 371 -5.20 12.49 14.93
C LEU A 371 -5.39 12.29 13.44
N THR A 372 -6.14 11.27 13.06
CA THR A 372 -6.64 11.12 11.69
C THR A 372 -7.92 11.92 11.53
N VAL A 373 -7.94 12.87 10.60
CA VAL A 373 -9.15 13.61 10.20
C VAL A 373 -9.73 12.91 8.97
N ALA A 374 -10.85 12.20 9.17
CA ALA A 374 -11.58 11.52 8.12
C ALA A 374 -12.52 12.50 7.38
N PRO A 375 -12.72 12.34 6.05
CA PRO A 375 -13.50 13.25 5.19
C PRO A 375 -15.02 13.06 5.38
N LYS A 376 -15.49 13.12 6.62
CA LYS A 376 -16.86 12.83 7.03
C LYS A 376 -17.35 13.93 7.96
N VAL A 377 -18.66 14.10 8.04
CA VAL A 377 -19.34 14.99 9.02
C VAL A 377 -20.45 14.20 9.68
N LYS A 378 -20.51 14.21 11.02
CA LYS A 378 -21.49 13.40 11.77
C LYS A 378 -22.58 14.22 12.46
N LEU A 379 -22.27 15.45 12.90
CA LEU A 379 -23.10 16.29 13.76
C LEU A 379 -23.40 15.61 15.12
N GLY A 380 -24.41 16.09 15.84
CA GLY A 380 -24.80 15.57 17.15
C GLY A 380 -24.14 16.32 18.31
N ARG A 381 -24.92 17.15 18.99
CA ARG A 381 -24.46 17.99 20.12
C ARG A 381 -23.79 17.14 21.22
N ASP A 382 -24.43 16.03 21.57
CA ASP A 382 -24.04 15.20 22.72
C ASP A 382 -23.19 13.97 22.33
N LEU A 383 -22.88 13.83 21.04
CA LEU A 383 -21.95 12.82 20.56
C LEU A 383 -20.52 13.19 20.97
N PRO A 384 -19.72 12.21 21.43
CA PRO A 384 -18.39 12.47 21.92
C PRO A 384 -17.47 12.99 20.81
N THR A 385 -16.55 13.87 21.21
CA THR A 385 -15.32 14.12 20.47
C THR A 385 -14.24 13.16 20.97
N TYR A 386 -13.01 13.28 20.46
CA TYR A 386 -11.90 12.46 20.96
C TYR A 386 -11.54 12.74 22.42
N ALA A 387 -11.96 13.88 22.99
CA ALA A 387 -11.80 14.24 24.40
C ALA A 387 -12.93 15.19 24.85
N GLY A 388 -13.95 14.66 25.53
CA GLY A 388 -15.20 15.34 25.84
C GLY A 388 -15.41 15.77 27.31
N GLY A 389 -14.38 15.79 28.14
CA GLY A 389 -14.52 16.14 29.57
C GLY A 389 -14.81 17.62 29.83
N SER A 390 -14.86 18.00 31.12
CA SER A 390 -15.18 19.37 31.54
C SER A 390 -14.18 20.39 30.96
N PRO A 391 -14.66 21.58 30.54
CA PRO A 391 -13.82 22.58 29.87
C PRO A 391 -12.65 23.00 30.75
N LEU A 392 -11.51 23.24 30.10
CA LEU A 392 -10.34 23.84 30.74
C LEU A 392 -10.54 25.34 30.90
N SER A 393 -9.97 25.92 31.95
CA SER A 393 -9.89 27.37 32.06
C SER A 393 -8.96 27.93 30.98
N ARG A 394 -9.04 29.24 30.71
CA ARG A 394 -8.12 29.89 29.75
C ARG A 394 -6.64 29.73 30.14
N ALA A 395 -6.33 29.64 31.43
CA ALA A 395 -4.98 29.45 31.93
C ALA A 395 -4.49 28.01 31.73
N ASP A 396 -5.41 27.05 31.72
CA ASP A 396 -5.10 25.61 31.64
C ASP A 396 -5.14 25.08 30.20
N ILE A 397 -5.34 25.94 29.18
CA ILE A 397 -5.35 25.52 27.78
C ILE A 397 -4.01 24.88 27.43
N LEU A 398 -4.06 23.59 27.09
CA LEU A 398 -2.89 22.83 26.65
C LEU A 398 -2.48 23.28 25.26
N ARG A 399 -1.19 23.57 25.09
CA ARG A 399 -0.62 23.97 23.81
C ARG A 399 0.12 22.81 23.17
N PHE A 400 -0.08 22.65 21.88
CA PHE A 400 0.58 21.66 21.06
C PHE A 400 1.23 22.30 19.84
N GLU A 401 2.32 21.72 19.38
CA GLU A 401 3.04 22.08 18.16
C GLU A 401 2.77 21.01 17.10
N LEU A 402 2.48 21.44 15.87
CA LEU A 402 2.33 20.51 14.74
C LEU A 402 3.70 19.96 14.35
N VAL A 403 3.85 18.64 14.44
CA VAL A 403 5.07 17.91 14.06
C VAL A 403 4.98 17.45 12.61
N SER A 404 3.82 16.92 12.20
CA SER A 404 3.59 16.51 10.81
C SER A 404 2.11 16.55 10.46
N ALA A 405 1.81 16.88 9.20
CA ALA A 405 0.50 16.74 8.60
C ALA A 405 0.67 16.03 7.25
N ILE A 406 0.19 14.79 7.16
CA ILE A 406 0.35 13.96 5.97
C ILE A 406 -1.03 13.78 5.33
N PRO A 407 -1.32 14.45 4.21
CA PRO A 407 -2.49 14.14 3.41
C PRO A 407 -2.27 12.80 2.69
N LEU A 408 -3.21 11.88 2.80
CA LEU A 408 -3.17 10.60 2.11
C LEU A 408 -4.59 10.24 1.65
N ASN A 409 -4.81 10.30 0.34
CA ASN A 409 -6.15 10.35 -0.27
C ASN A 409 -6.95 11.52 0.34
N ASP A 410 -8.16 11.23 0.84
CA ASP A 410 -9.07 12.22 1.42
C ASP A 410 -8.92 12.35 2.95
N GLU A 411 -7.96 11.66 3.57
CA GLU A 411 -7.67 11.75 5.01
C GLU A 411 -6.43 12.60 5.30
N VAL A 412 -6.41 13.24 6.46
CA VAL A 412 -5.21 13.94 6.96
C VAL A 412 -4.74 13.30 8.27
N PHE A 413 -3.50 12.84 8.29
CA PHE A 413 -2.85 12.26 9.45
C PHE A 413 -2.00 13.32 10.15
N LEU A 414 -2.45 13.75 11.33
CA LEU A 414 -1.81 14.81 12.10
C LEU A 414 -1.02 14.20 13.26
N ARG A 415 0.20 14.70 13.46
CA ARG A 415 1.00 14.46 14.67
C ARG A 415 1.29 15.78 15.34
N TYR A 416 0.90 15.90 16.60
CA TYR A 416 1.18 17.04 17.45
C TYR A 416 2.03 16.65 18.64
N ARG A 417 2.81 17.59 19.16
CA ARG A 417 3.62 17.43 20.38
C ARG A 417 3.25 18.47 21.42
N ARG A 418 3.13 18.05 22.67
CA ARG A 418 2.81 18.91 23.80
C ARG A 418 3.94 19.92 24.05
N ARG A 419 3.60 21.21 24.11
CA ARG A 419 4.52 22.30 24.46
C ARG A 419 4.38 22.66 25.95
N ARG A 420 5.16 22.00 26.79
CA ARG A 420 5.17 22.24 28.24
C ARG A 420 5.80 23.59 28.61
#